data_AF-A0AAQ3WA14-F1
#
_entry.id   AF-A0AAQ3WA14-F1
#
_cell.length_a   1.000
_cell.length_b   1.000
_cell.length_c   1.000
_cell.angle_alpha   90.00
_cell.angle_beta   90.00
_cell.angle_gamma   90.00
#
_symmetry.space_group_name_H-M   'P 1'
#
loop_
_entity.id
_entity.type
_entity.pdbx_description
1 polymer ?
#
loop_
_entity_poly.entity_id
_entity_poly.type
_entity_poly.pdbx_seq_one_letter_code
_entity_poly.pdbx_strand_id
1 'polypeptide(L)' 'MEIGKLLKIRREQKNLTQQQVADKFHVTRQTVSRWENEKSYPTYRYIS' A
#
# COMPACT_ATOMS: atom_id res chain seq x y z
N MET A 1 -5.44 -9.78 4.51
CA MET A 1 -6.35 -8.61 4.56
C MET A 1 -6.97 -8.39 3.19
N GLU A 2 -8.30 -8.41 3.09
CA GLU A 2 -9.01 -8.07 1.84
C GLU A 2 -8.97 -6.58 1.51
N ILE A 3 -8.90 -5.71 2.52
CA ILE A 3 -8.96 -4.25 2.36
C ILE A 3 -7.82 -3.71 1.49
N GLY A 4 -6.58 -4.16 1.72
CA GLY A 4 -5.42 -3.78 0.91
C GLY A 4 -5.55 -4.16 -0.56
N LYS A 5 -6.09 -5.35 -0.83
CA LYS A 5 -6.37 -5.82 -2.19
C LYS A 5 -7.48 -5.00 -2.85
N LEU A 6 -8.56 -4.70 -2.11
CA LEU A 6 -9.66 -3.87 -2.60
C LEU A 6 -9.21 -2.44 -2.91
N LEU A 7 -8.34 -1.86 -2.08
CA LEU A 7 -7.73 -0.56 -2.32
C LEU A 7 -6.95 -0.56 -3.64
N LYS A 8 -6.10 -1.58 -3.85
CA LYS A 8 -5.33 -1.74 -5.09
C LYS A 8 -6.24 -1.83 -6.33
N ILE A 9 -7.26 -2.68 -6.27
CA ILE A 9 -8.24 -2.86 -7.36
C ILE A 9 -8.93 -1.54 -7.68
N ARG A 10 -9.44 -0.83 -6.67
CA ARG A 10 -10.15 0.45 -6.87
C ARG A 10 -9.23 1.56 -7.38
N ARG A 11 -7.96 1.57 -6.95
CA ARG A 11 -6.95 2.49 -7.45
C ARG A 11 -6.70 2.25 -8.95
N GLU A 12 -6.52 0.99 -9.35
CA GLU A 12 -6.27 0.59 -10.74
C GLU A 12 -7.48 0.86 -11.63
N GLN A 13 -8.69 0.57 -11.17
CA GLN A 13 -9.94 0.91 -11.88
C GLN A 13 -10.09 2.42 -12.14
N LYS A 14 -9.49 3.26 -11.29
CA LYS A 14 -9.49 4.71 -11.45
C LYS A 14 -8.25 5.25 -12.18
N ASN A 15 -7.38 4.37 -12.69
CA ASN A 15 -6.09 4.72 -13.31
C ASN A 15 -5.23 5.64 -12.43
N LEU A 16 -5.28 5.44 -11.11
CA LEU A 16 -4.51 6.23 -10.16
C LEU A 16 -3.18 5.55 -9.83
N THR A 17 -2.14 6.35 -9.65
CA THR A 17 -0.86 5.91 -9.07
C THR A 17 -0.97 5.84 -7.55
N GLN A 18 -0.07 5.09 -6.92
CA GLN A 18 0.03 5.06 -5.44
C GLN A 18 0.34 6.46 -4.87
N GLN A 19 1.07 7.29 -5.62
CA GLN A 19 1.36 8.68 -5.23
C GLN A 19 0.07 9.52 -5.21
N GLN A 20 -0.75 9.45 -6.26
CA GLN A 20 -2.02 10.18 -6.30
C GLN A 20 -3.00 9.76 -5.21
N VAL A 21 -2.97 8.49 -4.79
CA VAL A 21 -3.73 8.03 -3.63
C VAL A 21 -3.12 8.59 -2.34
N ALA A 22 -1.80 8.55 -2.20
CA ALA A 22 -1.09 9.08 -1.04
C ALA A 22 -1.38 10.57 -0.83
N ASP A 23 -1.36 11.36 -1.91
CA ASP A 23 -1.66 12.79 -1.90
C ASP A 23 -3.10 13.07 -1.42
N LYS A 24 -4.07 12.24 -1.83
CA LYS A 24 -5.49 12.36 -1.43
C LYS A 24 -5.74 12.04 0.04
N PHE A 25 -4.94 11.14 0.61
CA PHE A 25 -5.07 10.73 2.02
C PHE A 25 -4.06 11.44 2.93
N HIS A 26 -3.26 12.37 2.40
CA HIS A 26 -2.19 13.07 3.11
C HIS A 26 -1.21 12.11 3.81
N VAL A 27 -0.88 11.01 3.12
CA VAL A 27 0.09 10.01 3.57
C VAL A 27 1.24 9.91 2.57
N THR A 28 2.23 9.08 2.89
CA THR A 28 3.32 8.80 1.94
C THR A 28 2.94 7.71 0.96
N ARG A 29 3.57 7.68 -0.22
CA ARG A 29 3.44 6.57 -1.18
C ARG A 29 3.79 5.23 -0.53
N GLN A 30 4.78 5.19 0.36
CA GLN A 30 5.19 4.01 1.10
C GLN A 30 4.06 3.51 2.01
N THR A 31 3.30 4.40 2.64
CA THR A 31 2.11 4.06 3.43
C THR A 31 1.06 3.36 2.57
N VAL A 32 0.73 3.92 1.40
CA VAL A 32 -0.22 3.29 0.45
C VAL A 32 0.31 1.95 -0.04
N SER A 33 1.61 1.86 -0.35
CA SER A 33 2.24 0.60 -0.73
C SER A 33 2.15 -0.44 0.37
N ARG A 34 2.31 -0.07 1.65
CA ARG A 34 2.14 -0.99 2.79
C ARG A 34 0.70 -1.47 2.87
N TRP A 35 -0.29 -0.59 2.81
CA TRP A 35 -1.70 -0.99 2.82
C TRP A 35 -2.05 -1.98 1.70
N GLU A 36 -1.56 -1.73 0.48
CA GLU A 36 -1.82 -2.61 -0.67
C GLU A 36 -1.08 -3.95 -0.59
N ASN A 37 0.10 -3.98 0.05
CA ASN A 37 1.00 -5.13 0.04
C ASN A 37 1.15 -5.81 1.41
N GLU A 38 0.38 -5.41 2.43
CA GLU A 38 0.42 -6.02 3.75
C GLU A 38 -0.03 -7.50 3.70
N LYS A 39 0.94 -8.37 3.40
CA LYS A 39 1.17 -9.57 4.19
C LYS A 39 2.07 -9.12 5.34
N SER A 40 1.61 -9.28 6.58
CA SER A 40 2.45 -9.16 7.76
C SER A 40 3.52 -10.25 7.68
N TYR A 41 4.65 -9.97 7.04
CA TYR A 41 5.85 -10.79 7.13
C TYR A 41 6.87 -9.98 7.91
N PRO A 42 7.36 -10.50 9.05
CA PRO A 42 8.40 -9.83 9.79
C PRO A 42 9.60 -9.74 8.84
N THR A 43 10.09 -8.52 8.65
CA THR A 43 11.39 -8.31 8.03
C THR A 43 12.39 -8.98 8.97
N TYR A 44 12.81 -10.20 8.64
CA TYR A 44 13.95 -10.86 9.26
C TYR A 44 15.18 -10.04 8.84
N ARG A 45 15.42 -8.94 9.55
CA ARG A 45 16.68 -8.23 9.44
C ARG A 45 17.65 -9.02 10.29
N TYR A 46 18.60 -9.62 9.59
CA TYR A 46 19.66 -10.48 10.10
C TYR A 46 20.14 -10.09 11.50
N ILE A 47 20.19 -11.12 12.35
CA ILE A 47 20.97 -11.19 13.57
C ILE A 47 22.42 -10.82 13.22
N SER A 48 22.99 -9.85 13.93
CA SER A 48 24.43 -9.64 14.07
C SER A 48 24.84 -10.01 15.48
#